data_AF-A0A2I0SEL2-F1
#
_entry.id   AF-A0A2I0SEL2-F1
#
_cell.length_a   1.000
_cell.length_b   1.000
_cell.length_c   1.000
_cell.angle_alpha   90.00
_cell.angle_beta   90.00
_cell.angle_gamma   90.00
#
_symmetry.space_group_name_H-M   'P 1'
#
loop_
_entity.id
_entity.type
_entity.pdbx_description
1 polymer ?
#
loop_
_entity_poly.entity_id
_entity_poly.type
_entity_poly.pdbx_seq_one_letter_code
_entity_poly.pdbx_strand_id
1 'polypeptide(L)' 'MLLPAKAEVARHLERYRAWERLLLATPADRVVRGNFENTGYTLCVLMGKRCAREAANAAEVYLQDVPARI' A
#
# COMPACT_ATOMS: atom_id res chain seq x y z
N MET A 1 -16.62 3.48 -13.17
CA MET A 1 -15.50 2.58 -12.80
C MET A 1 -15.76 2.09 -11.39
N LEU A 2 -15.79 0.76 -11.15
CA LEU A 2 -15.87 0.22 -9.78
C LEU A 2 -14.56 0.55 -9.07
N LEU A 3 -14.63 1.29 -7.98
CA LEU A 3 -13.48 1.51 -7.11
C LEU A 3 -13.18 0.22 -6.33
N PRO A 4 -11.90 -0.09 -6.06
CA PRO A 4 -11.55 -1.27 -5.27
C PRO A 4 -12.15 -1.20 -3.88
N ALA A 5 -12.44 -2.36 -3.27
CA ALA A 5 -13.02 -2.39 -1.94
C ALA A 5 -12.09 -1.72 -0.92
N LYS A 6 -12.58 -0.74 -0.16
CA LYS A 6 -11.77 0.02 0.81
C LYS A 6 -11.06 -0.87 1.83
N ALA A 7 -11.71 -1.95 2.29
CA ALA A 7 -11.10 -2.92 3.20
C ALA A 7 -9.87 -3.63 2.59
N GLU A 8 -9.92 -3.93 1.29
CA GLU A 8 -8.78 -4.50 0.57
C GLU A 8 -7.64 -3.49 0.45
N VAL A 9 -7.96 -2.24 0.07
CA VAL A 9 -6.97 -1.16 -0.02
C VAL A 9 -6.28 -0.92 1.34
N ALA A 10 -7.06 -0.86 2.44
CA ALA A 10 -6.53 -0.71 3.80
C ALA A 10 -5.56 -1.83 4.16
N ARG A 11 -5.93 -3.09 3.92
CA ARG A 11 -5.08 -4.25 4.19
C ARG A 11 -3.75 -4.19 3.42
N HIS A 12 -3.78 -3.79 2.15
CA HIS A 12 -2.57 -3.69 1.34
C HIS A 12 -1.70 -2.50 1.75
N LEU A 13 -2.30 -1.38 2.14
CA LEU A 13 -1.59 -0.21 2.66
C LEU A 13 -0.88 -0.50 3.99
N GLU A 14 -1.56 -1.17 4.93
CA GLU A 14 -0.95 -1.58 6.20
C GLU A 14 0.26 -2.50 5.99
N ARG A 15 0.12 -3.50 5.10
CA ARG A 15 1.22 -4.40 4.74
C ARG A 15 2.38 -3.65 4.10
N TYR A 16 2.09 -2.73 3.17
CA TYR A 16 3.11 -1.90 2.54
C TYR A 16 3.92 -1.11 3.58
N ARG A 17 3.26 -0.44 4.55
CA ARG A 17 3.92 0.31 5.62
C ARG A 17 4.67 -0.58 6.62
N ALA A 18 4.21 -1.81 6.84
CA ALA A 18 4.95 -2.79 7.64
C ALA A 18 6.25 -3.22 6.95
N TRP A 19 6.17 -3.54 5.65
CA TRP A 19 7.36 -3.91 4.86
C TRP A 19 8.32 -2.75 4.66
N GLU A 20 7.83 -1.52 4.51
CA GLU A 20 8.65 -0.31 4.44
C GLU A 20 9.54 -0.18 5.68
N ARG A 21 8.94 -0.29 6.88
CA ARG A 21 9.67 -0.24 8.15
C ARG A 21 10.70 -1.36 8.26
N LEU A 22 10.34 -2.58 7.84
CA LEU A 22 11.25 -3.71 7.88
C LEU A 22 12.39 -3.57 6.87
N LEU A 23 12.13 -3.06 5.66
CA LEU A 23 13.16 -2.81 4.66
C LEU A 23 14.17 -1.75 5.13
N LEU A 24 13.71 -0.73 5.85
CA LEU A 24 14.59 0.25 6.47
C LEU A 24 15.47 -0.38 7.57
N ALA A 25 14.95 -1.36 8.31
CA ALA A 25 15.70 -2.07 9.35
C ALA A 25 16.68 -3.12 8.77
N THR A 26 16.30 -3.79 7.67
CA THR A 26 17.06 -4.90 7.06
C THR A 26 17.19 -4.73 5.54
N PRO A 27 17.93 -3.72 5.05
CA PRO A 27 17.94 -3.35 3.63
C PRO A 27 18.58 -4.40 2.69
N ALA A 28 19.42 -5.28 3.25
CA ALA A 28 20.07 -6.37 2.52
C ALA A 28 19.22 -7.65 2.43
N ASP A 29 18.10 -7.72 3.17
CA ASP A 29 17.20 -8.86 3.11
C ASP A 29 16.36 -8.81 1.82
N ARG A 30 16.64 -9.76 0.92
CA ARG A 30 15.99 -9.86 -0.39
C ARG A 30 14.52 -10.30 -0.29
N VAL A 31 14.17 -11.07 0.74
CA VAL A 31 12.79 -11.52 0.97
C VAL A 31 11.93 -10.33 1.42
N VAL A 32 12.46 -9.52 2.34
CA VAL A 32 11.82 -8.27 2.77
C VAL A 32 11.63 -7.32 1.59
N ARG A 33 12.68 -7.13 0.78
CA ARG A 33 12.62 -6.30 -0.43
C ARG A 33 11.57 -6.80 -1.43
N GLY A 34 11.55 -8.11 -1.72
CA GLY A 34 10.57 -8.68 -2.64
C GLY A 34 9.13 -8.51 -2.15
N ASN A 35 8.88 -8.69 -0.85
CA ASN A 35 7.55 -8.47 -0.28
C ASN A 35 7.14 -6.99 -0.29
N PHE A 36 8.07 -6.07 -0.03
CA PHE A 36 7.84 -4.63 -0.16
C PHE A 36 7.47 -4.25 -1.61
N GLU A 37 8.23 -4.72 -2.58
CA GLU A 37 7.99 -4.45 -4.01
C GLU A 37 6.66 -5.05 -4.48
N ASN A 38 6.32 -6.27 -4.06
CA ASN A 38 5.06 -6.93 -4.42
C ASN A 38 3.84 -6.20 -3.84
N THR A 39 3.91 -5.77 -2.58
CA THR A 39 2.83 -4.98 -1.95
C THR A 39 2.72 -3.60 -2.60
N GLY A 40 3.84 -2.97 -2.96
CA GLY A 40 3.86 -1.74 -3.74
C GLY A 40 3.22 -1.89 -5.12
N TYR A 41 3.51 -2.97 -5.84
CA TYR A 41 2.89 -3.27 -7.14
C TYR A 41 1.37 -3.44 -7.04
N THR A 42 0.89 -4.13 -6.01
CA THR A 42 -0.56 -4.28 -5.79
C THR A 42 -1.22 -2.92 -5.57
N LEU A 43 -0.62 -2.05 -4.75
CA LEU A 43 -1.15 -0.70 -4.55
C LEU A 43 -1.15 0.12 -5.85
N CYS A 44 -0.11 0.01 -6.67
CA CYS A 44 -0.05 0.65 -7.99
C CYS A 44 -1.25 0.27 -8.87
N VAL A 45 -1.58 -1.03 -8.93
CA VAL A 45 -2.73 -1.54 -9.69
C VAL A 45 -4.05 -1.01 -9.11
N LEU A 46 -4.23 -1.10 -7.79
CA LEU A 46 -5.48 -0.67 -7.14
C LEU A 46 -5.74 0.83 -7.30
N MET A 47 -4.70 1.66 -7.19
CA MET A 47 -4.81 3.12 -7.22
C MET A 47 -4.55 3.75 -8.59
N GLY A 48 -4.24 2.93 -9.61
CA GLY A 48 -3.94 3.40 -10.96
C GLY A 48 -2.70 4.31 -11.01
N LYS A 49 -1.68 4.02 -10.20
CA LYS A 49 -0.43 4.79 -10.13
C LYS A 49 0.75 3.96 -10.64
N ARG A 50 1.78 4.64 -11.15
CA ARG A 50 2.99 3.97 -11.67
C ARG A 50 4.08 3.79 -10.60
N CYS A 51 3.97 4.51 -9.50
CA CYS A 51 4.94 4.50 -8.40
C CYS A 51 4.26 4.03 -7.10
N ALA A 52 4.90 3.13 -6.37
CA ALA A 52 4.37 2.58 -5.11
C ALA A 52 4.14 3.68 -4.06
N ARG A 53 5.01 4.71 -4.00
CA ARG A 53 4.84 5.86 -3.11
C ARG A 53 3.60 6.69 -3.45
N GLU A 54 3.41 6.99 -4.73
CA GLU A 54 2.22 7.72 -5.19
C GLU A 54 0.95 6.90 -4.96
N ALA A 55 1.03 5.58 -5.15
CA ALA A 55 -0.05 4.66 -4.89
C ALA A 55 -0.43 4.62 -3.40
N ALA A 56 0.56 4.56 -2.51
CA ALA A 56 0.31 4.60 -1.06
C ALA A 56 -0.36 5.92 -0.64
N ASN A 57 0.12 7.07 -1.14
CA ASN A 57 -0.50 8.35 -0.86
C ASN A 57 -1.94 8.43 -1.39
N ALA A 58 -2.20 7.92 -2.60
CA ALA A 58 -3.55 7.87 -3.17
C ALA A 58 -4.47 6.94 -2.37
N ALA A 59 -3.95 5.81 -1.86
CA ALA A 59 -4.68 4.91 -0.99
C ALA A 59 -5.05 5.56 0.35
N GLU A 60 -4.12 6.32 0.96
CA GLU A 60 -4.39 7.08 2.19
C GLU A 60 -5.53 8.08 2.00
N VAL A 61 -5.48 8.87 0.92
CA VAL A 61 -6.56 9.83 0.58
C VAL A 61 -7.88 9.10 0.30
N TYR A 62 -7.84 7.98 -0.43
CA TYR A 62 -9.02 7.19 -0.76
C TYR A 62 -9.71 6.59 0.49
N LEU A 63 -8.93 6.23 1.51
CA LEU A 63 -9.44 5.71 2.78
C LEU A 63 -9.94 6.81 3.71
N GLN A 64 -9.34 8.01 3.67
CA GLN A 64 -9.80 9.18 4.43
C GLN A 64 -11.17 9.69 3.98
N ASP A 65 -11.54 9.44 2.72
CA ASP A 65 -12.89 9.68 2.17
C ASP A 65 -13.94 8.66 2.70
N VAL A 66 -13.69 7.99 3.82
CA VAL A 66 -14.69 7.26 4.60
C VAL A 66 -14.96 8.05 5.87
N PRO A 67 -16.19 8.52 6.13
CA PRO A 67 -16.53 8.98 7.47
C PRO A 67 -16.30 7.80 8.43
N ALA A 68 -15.36 7.96 9.36
CA ALA A 68 -15.13 6.99 10.41
C ALA A 68 -16.48 6.63 11.04
N ARG A 69 -16.92 5.38 10.89
CA ARG A 69 -18.07 4.89 11.63
C ARG A 69 -17.66 4.89 13.10
N ILE A 70 -18.12 5.89 13.83
CA ILE A 70 -18.16 5.94 15.30
C ILE A 70 -19.07 4.81 15.79
#